data_AF-A0A9W8WJT3-F1
#
_entry.id   AF-A0A9W8WJT3-F1
#
_cell.length_a   1.000
_cell.length_b   1.000
_cell.length_c   1.000
_cell.angle_alpha   90.00
_cell.angle_beta   90.00
_cell.angle_gamma   90.00
#
_symmetry.space_group_name_H-M   'P 1'
#
loop_
_entity.id
_entity.type
_entity.pdbx_description
1 polymer ?
#
loop_
_entity_poly.entity_id
_entity_poly.type
_entity_poly.pdbx_seq_one_letter_code
_entity_poly.pdbx_strand_id
1 'polypeptide(L)'
;MAACAHCGKEATMLCSGCQNVPEYTPGDAPGIVYCNRDCQKAHWPVHKSLCNILRRRKVILRTATALKAALLVYRETVFDMELVKLEFRDGTLFIHQKMRDIEDRAKRGPFPSDATDNVEHKEAALLNSQCTLAMSLLCPLTRKLLSEVVSTFEVIDLDMGKPLLNVKFVPAPMIAVPHTVVAVGLPGLNERWVIDATGAQYGFKEVLMPFWKYLQVHDSRQLTEAWDYDLSAEWDVDHISNIECLTRSQAQRDDLELERKIRRHFYAFADDKIDRDLLKGTDAQFQVKLTVVMEDLRAHMLSLEL
;
A
#
# COMPACT_ATOMS: atom_id res chain seq x y z
N MET A 1 -12.20 24.49 -22.11
CA MET A 1 -10.90 24.32 -22.80
C MET A 1 -9.89 25.22 -22.10
N ALA A 2 -8.66 24.75 -21.89
CA ALA A 2 -7.67 25.47 -21.07
C ALA A 2 -6.70 26.26 -21.95
N ALA A 3 -6.13 27.34 -21.42
CA ALA A 3 -5.19 28.19 -22.13
C ALA A 3 -3.77 27.63 -22.05
N CYS A 4 -3.04 27.64 -23.16
CA CYS A 4 -1.64 27.28 -23.26
C CYS A 4 -0.81 28.14 -22.31
N ALA A 5 -0.06 27.51 -21.41
CA ALA A 5 0.74 28.23 -20.42
C ALA A 5 1.87 29.09 -21.02
N HIS A 6 2.21 28.90 -22.31
CA HIS A 6 3.18 29.73 -23.00
C HIS A 6 2.56 30.88 -23.79
N CYS A 7 1.58 30.59 -24.66
CA CYS A 7 1.09 31.55 -25.66
C CYS A 7 -0.37 31.99 -25.47
N GLY A 8 -1.07 31.48 -24.45
CA GLY A 8 -2.45 31.86 -24.11
C GLY A 8 -3.54 31.30 -25.05
N LYS A 9 -3.18 30.70 -26.18
CA LYS A 9 -4.13 30.05 -27.10
C LYS A 9 -4.76 28.82 -26.47
N GLU A 10 -5.90 28.41 -27.00
CA GLU A 10 -6.55 27.17 -26.57
C GLU A 10 -5.62 25.95 -26.74
N ALA A 11 -5.62 25.08 -25.73
CA ALA A 11 -4.69 23.96 -25.62
C ALA A 11 -5.31 22.75 -24.92
N THR A 12 -4.85 21.57 -25.31
CA THR A 12 -5.27 20.28 -24.76
C THR A 12 -4.09 19.37 -24.39
N MET A 13 -2.87 19.66 -24.85
CA MET A 13 -1.71 18.80 -24.58
C MET A 13 -1.20 19.02 -23.16
N LEU A 14 -1.52 18.11 -22.25
CA LEU A 14 -1.05 18.13 -20.87
C LEU A 14 0.43 17.77 -20.76
N CYS A 15 1.13 18.41 -19.83
CA CYS A 15 2.44 17.96 -19.39
C CYS A 15 2.33 16.57 -18.76
N SER A 16 2.98 15.57 -19.35
CA SER A 16 2.97 14.18 -18.85
C SER A 16 3.49 14.04 -17.41
N GLY A 17 4.39 14.93 -16.99
CA GLY A 17 4.89 14.99 -15.62
C GLY A 17 3.89 15.52 -14.59
N CYS A 18 2.91 16.33 -15.02
CA CYS A 18 1.97 17.03 -14.14
C CYS A 18 0.54 16.49 -14.23
N GLN A 19 0.24 15.66 -15.22
CA GLN A 19 -1.06 15.02 -15.36
C GLN A 19 -1.30 14.01 -14.23
N ASN A 20 -2.52 13.97 -13.66
CA ASN A 20 -2.95 12.97 -12.66
C ASN A 20 -2.00 12.85 -11.45
N VAL A 21 -1.52 13.98 -10.95
CA VAL A 21 -0.66 14.03 -9.77
C VAL A 21 -1.53 14.26 -8.53
N PRO A 22 -1.26 13.61 -7.39
CA PRO A 22 -2.03 13.85 -6.18
C PRO A 22 -1.79 15.29 -5.67
N GLU A 23 -2.88 15.91 -5.22
CA GLU A 23 -2.88 17.23 -4.61
C GLU A 23 -2.44 17.14 -3.15
N TYR A 24 -1.56 18.07 -2.72
CA TYR A 24 -1.22 18.21 -1.30
C TYR A 24 -2.20 19.13 -0.60
N THR A 25 -2.54 20.24 -1.24
CA THR A 25 -3.65 21.12 -0.91
C THR A 25 -4.60 21.23 -2.10
N PRO A 26 -5.91 21.44 -1.87
CA PRO A 26 -6.88 21.50 -2.95
C PRO A 26 -6.47 22.49 -4.05
N GLY A 27 -6.37 22.01 -5.28
CA GLY A 27 -6.02 22.79 -6.47
C GLY A 27 -4.53 23.07 -6.68
N ASP A 28 -3.61 22.51 -5.89
CA ASP A 28 -2.16 22.76 -6.01
C ASP A 28 -1.45 21.88 -7.06
N ALA A 29 -2.18 20.99 -7.72
CA ALA A 29 -1.72 20.20 -8.85
C ALA A 29 -2.60 20.41 -10.10
N PRO A 30 -2.80 21.65 -10.59
CA PRO A 30 -3.78 21.96 -11.65
C PRO A 30 -3.43 21.35 -13.02
N GLY A 31 -2.27 20.71 -13.16
CA GLY A 31 -1.69 20.35 -14.44
C GLY A 31 -1.29 21.58 -15.25
N ILE A 32 -0.52 21.38 -16.32
CA ILE A 32 -0.17 22.45 -17.26
C ILE A 32 -0.45 21.96 -18.67
N VAL A 33 -1.17 22.77 -19.45
CA VAL A 33 -1.53 22.51 -20.84
C VAL A 33 -0.72 23.38 -21.81
N TYR A 34 -0.46 22.82 -22.98
CA TYR A 34 0.26 23.46 -24.08
C TYR A 34 -0.43 23.19 -25.41
N CYS A 35 -0.23 24.06 -26.40
CA CYS A 35 -0.69 23.78 -27.76
C CYS A 35 0.16 22.66 -28.40
N ASN A 36 1.46 22.64 -28.11
CA ASN A 36 2.43 21.72 -28.70
C ASN A 36 3.72 21.66 -27.86
N ARG A 37 4.64 20.78 -28.27
CA ARG A 37 5.94 20.58 -27.59
C ARG A 37 6.83 21.82 -27.61
N ASP A 38 6.72 22.69 -28.61
CA ASP A 38 7.55 23.89 -28.69
C ASP A 38 7.15 24.91 -27.63
N CYS A 39 5.84 25.11 -27.41
CA CYS A 39 5.33 25.90 -26.29
C CYS A 39 5.77 25.33 -24.94
N GLN A 40 5.77 24.01 -24.78
CA GLN A 40 6.26 23.37 -23.55
C GLN A 40 7.76 23.63 -23.33
N LYS A 41 8.59 23.49 -24.37
CA LYS A 41 10.03 23.77 -24.28
C LYS A 41 10.30 25.24 -23.96
N ALA A 42 9.58 26.16 -24.59
CA ALA A 42 9.72 27.59 -24.34
C ALA A 42 9.31 27.99 -22.91
N HIS A 43 8.28 27.35 -22.35
CA HIS A 43 7.86 27.57 -20.97
C HIS A 43 8.69 26.79 -19.93
N TRP A 44 9.54 25.86 -20.36
CA TRP A 44 10.28 24.97 -19.46
C TRP A 44 11.10 25.68 -18.37
N PRO A 45 11.82 26.79 -18.63
CA PRO A 45 12.59 27.49 -17.60
C PRO A 45 11.75 27.92 -16.39
N VAL A 46 10.47 28.26 -16.60
CA VAL A 46 9.53 28.65 -15.55
C VAL A 46 8.84 27.43 -14.94
N HIS A 47 8.47 26.46 -15.77
CA HIS A 47 7.70 25.29 -15.36
C HIS A 47 8.52 24.22 -14.59
N LYS A 48 9.83 24.14 -14.83
CA LYS A 48 10.68 23.02 -14.41
C LYS A 48 10.62 22.72 -12.92
N SER A 49 10.66 23.74 -12.05
CA SER A 49 10.66 23.57 -10.59
C SER A 49 9.37 22.90 -10.11
N LEU A 50 8.22 23.45 -10.50
CA LEU A 50 6.90 22.89 -10.18
C LEU A 50 6.75 21.48 -10.76
N CYS A 51 7.15 21.27 -12.01
CA CYS A 51 7.08 19.95 -12.65
C CYS A 51 7.87 18.89 -11.86
N ASN A 52 9.04 19.24 -11.33
CA ASN A 52 9.82 18.32 -10.51
C ASN A 52 9.14 17.97 -9.18
N ILE A 53 8.46 18.91 -8.54
CA ILE A 53 7.65 18.65 -7.33
C ILE A 53 6.52 17.67 -7.66
N LEU A 54 5.73 17.99 -8.68
CA LEU A 54 4.59 17.18 -9.10
C LEU A 54 5.02 15.77 -9.55
N ARG A 55 6.17 15.64 -10.22
CA ARG A 55 6.72 14.33 -10.58
C ARG A 55 7.11 13.50 -9.36
N ARG A 56 7.66 14.11 -8.30
CA ARG A 56 7.97 13.39 -7.05
C ARG A 56 6.70 12.88 -6.37
N ARG A 57 5.67 13.72 -6.28
CA ARG A 57 4.34 13.30 -5.78
C ARG A 57 3.75 12.14 -6.59
N LYS A 58 3.87 12.18 -7.92
CA LYS A 58 3.47 11.07 -8.79
C LYS A 58 4.23 9.78 -8.48
N VAL A 59 5.54 9.86 -8.25
CA VAL A 59 6.35 8.69 -7.89
C VAL A 59 5.87 8.10 -6.56
N ILE A 60 5.58 8.92 -5.56
CA ILE A 60 5.01 8.45 -4.28
C ILE A 60 3.68 7.71 -4.52
N LEU A 61 2.77 8.29 -5.32
CA LEU A 61 1.49 7.64 -5.63
C LEU A 61 1.68 6.28 -6.30
N ARG A 62 2.53 6.23 -7.33
CA ARG A 62 2.81 4.98 -8.06
C ARG A 62 3.44 3.93 -7.16
N THR A 63 4.33 4.34 -6.26
CA THR A 63 4.90 3.45 -5.25
C THR A 63 3.80 2.93 -4.32
N ALA A 64 2.97 3.80 -3.74
CA ALA A 64 1.87 3.39 -2.86
C ALA A 64 0.91 2.41 -3.55
N THR A 65 0.56 2.65 -4.83
CA THR A 65 -0.24 1.72 -5.63
C THR A 65 0.45 0.37 -5.82
N ALA A 66 1.74 0.37 -6.18
CA ALA A 66 2.50 -0.86 -6.39
C ALA A 66 2.67 -1.68 -5.09
N LEU A 67 2.89 -1.01 -3.96
CA LEU A 67 3.01 -1.63 -2.64
C LEU A 67 1.70 -2.31 -2.21
N LYS A 68 0.55 -1.64 -2.35
CA LYS A 68 -0.76 -2.25 -2.10
C LYS A 68 -0.99 -3.46 -3.01
N ALA A 69 -0.70 -3.34 -4.30
CA ALA A 69 -0.89 -4.43 -5.25
C ALA A 69 -0.01 -5.65 -4.89
N ALA A 70 1.26 -5.43 -4.56
CA ALA A 70 2.17 -6.51 -4.15
C ALA A 70 1.71 -7.19 -2.85
N LEU A 71 1.24 -6.41 -1.87
CA LEU A 71 0.69 -6.94 -0.63
C LEU A 71 -0.57 -7.77 -0.87
N LEU A 72 -1.46 -7.31 -1.75
CA LEU A 72 -2.66 -8.08 -2.12
C LEU A 72 -2.29 -9.40 -2.80
N VAL A 73 -1.32 -9.40 -3.73
CA VAL A 73 -0.84 -10.65 -4.35
C VAL A 73 -0.25 -11.60 -3.30
N TYR A 74 0.57 -11.09 -2.39
CA TYR A 74 1.11 -11.86 -1.28
C TYR A 74 -0.02 -12.48 -0.45
N ARG A 75 -0.92 -11.66 0.08
CA ARG A 75 -2.03 -12.11 0.95
C ARG A 75 -3.02 -13.04 0.24
N GLU A 76 -3.22 -12.87 -1.06
CA GLU A 76 -4.10 -13.71 -1.85
C GLU A 76 -3.48 -15.08 -2.16
N THR A 77 -2.16 -15.20 -2.19
CA THR A 77 -1.47 -16.47 -2.50
C THR A 77 -1.10 -17.28 -1.27
N VAL A 78 -0.89 -16.61 -0.12
CA VAL A 78 -0.54 -17.22 1.17
C VAL A 78 -1.49 -16.80 2.28
N PHE A 79 -2.78 -16.84 2.01
CA PHE A 79 -3.82 -16.60 2.98
C PHE A 79 -3.75 -17.61 4.14
N ASP A 80 -3.86 -17.12 5.36
CA ASP A 80 -3.53 -17.84 6.61
C ASP A 80 -4.72 -18.05 7.54
N MET A 81 -5.92 -17.67 7.10
CA MET A 81 -7.15 -17.80 7.86
C MET A 81 -8.03 -18.89 7.26
N GLU A 82 -8.52 -19.79 8.10
CA GLU A 82 -9.50 -20.79 7.68
C GLU A 82 -10.90 -20.15 7.56
N LEU A 83 -11.10 -19.46 6.44
CA LEU A 83 -12.32 -18.76 6.10
C LEU A 83 -13.45 -19.76 5.82
N VAL A 84 -14.58 -19.56 6.49
CA VAL A 84 -15.83 -20.29 6.28
C VAL A 84 -16.69 -19.57 5.25
N LYS A 85 -16.89 -18.25 5.42
CA LYS A 85 -17.60 -17.40 4.46
C LYS A 85 -17.39 -15.92 4.78
N LEU A 86 -17.66 -15.08 3.78
CA LEU A 86 -17.88 -13.65 3.97
C LEU A 86 -19.37 -13.36 3.88
N GLU A 87 -19.87 -12.55 4.80
CA GLU A 87 -21.29 -12.16 4.83
C GLU A 87 -21.40 -10.65 5.06
N PHE A 88 -21.93 -9.92 4.09
CA PHE A 88 -22.20 -8.50 4.26
C PHE A 88 -23.67 -8.27 4.61
N ARG A 89 -23.91 -7.65 5.77
CA ARG A 89 -25.25 -7.37 6.27
C ARG A 89 -25.24 -6.11 7.14
N ASP A 90 -26.25 -5.28 6.97
CA ASP A 90 -26.47 -4.07 7.79
C ASP A 90 -25.23 -3.15 7.85
N GLY A 91 -24.54 -2.96 6.71
CA GLY A 91 -23.34 -2.13 6.62
C GLY A 91 -22.08 -2.71 7.27
N THR A 92 -22.11 -3.99 7.65
CA THR A 92 -21.00 -4.70 8.30
C THR A 92 -20.59 -5.93 7.49
N LEU A 93 -19.30 -6.11 7.26
CA LEU A 93 -18.71 -7.32 6.71
C LEU A 93 -18.35 -8.28 7.85
N PHE A 94 -19.01 -9.42 7.89
CA PHE A 94 -18.71 -10.51 8.81
C PHE A 94 -17.74 -11.50 8.15
N ILE A 95 -16.57 -11.67 8.77
CA ILE A 95 -15.57 -12.67 8.42
C ILE A 95 -15.81 -13.87 9.33
N HIS A 96 -16.41 -14.93 8.77
CA HIS A 96 -16.64 -16.18 9.49
C HIS A 96 -15.42 -17.07 9.33
N GLN A 97 -14.76 -17.42 10.43
CA GLN A 97 -13.55 -18.24 10.42
C GLN A 97 -13.68 -19.42 11.36
N LYS A 98 -12.89 -20.46 11.11
CA LYS A 98 -12.66 -21.50 12.13
C LYS A 98 -11.52 -21.06 13.03
N MET A 99 -11.77 -21.06 14.34
CA MET A 99 -10.71 -20.87 15.32
C MET A 99 -9.81 -22.10 15.30
N ARG A 100 -8.50 -21.87 15.26
CA ARG A 100 -7.47 -22.90 15.26
C ARG A 100 -6.97 -23.14 16.69
N ASP A 101 -6.67 -24.40 17.04
CA ASP A 101 -5.95 -24.71 18.27
C ASP A 101 -4.49 -24.23 18.16
N ILE A 102 -3.87 -23.87 19.29
CA ILE A 102 -2.46 -23.46 19.32
C ILE A 102 -1.52 -24.59 18.87
N GLU A 103 -1.94 -25.85 18.96
CA GLU A 103 -1.17 -27.03 18.58
C GLU A 103 -1.26 -27.39 17.10
N ASP A 104 -2.27 -26.89 16.38
CA ASP A 104 -2.43 -27.15 14.94
C ASP A 104 -1.57 -26.17 14.14
N ARG A 105 -1.00 -26.56 13.00
CA ARG A 105 -0.34 -25.60 12.08
C ARG A 105 -1.36 -24.74 11.35
N ALA A 106 -1.00 -23.50 11.05
CA ALA A 106 -1.86 -22.64 10.26
C ALA A 106 -1.90 -23.12 8.81
N LYS A 107 -3.11 -23.28 8.26
CA LYS A 107 -3.25 -23.58 6.83
C LYS A 107 -2.80 -22.35 6.04
N ARG A 108 -1.93 -22.57 5.07
CA ARG A 108 -1.49 -21.55 4.10
C ARG A 108 -1.97 -21.94 2.72
N GLY A 109 -2.42 -20.96 1.95
CA GLY A 109 -2.77 -21.18 0.55
C GLY A 109 -3.54 -20.02 -0.05
N PRO A 110 -4.07 -20.22 -1.27
CA PRO A 110 -4.80 -19.16 -1.95
C PRO A 110 -6.06 -18.74 -1.17
N PHE A 111 -6.40 -17.45 -1.25
CA PHE A 111 -7.69 -16.96 -0.81
C PHE A 111 -8.81 -17.69 -1.57
N PRO A 112 -9.88 -18.17 -0.90
CA PRO A 112 -10.93 -18.95 -1.56
C PRO A 112 -11.62 -18.13 -2.65
N SER A 113 -11.62 -18.64 -3.89
CA SER A 113 -12.12 -17.92 -5.07
C SER A 113 -13.63 -17.71 -5.05
N ASP A 114 -14.37 -18.54 -4.29
CA ASP A 114 -15.82 -18.49 -4.11
C ASP A 114 -16.27 -17.69 -2.88
N ALA A 115 -15.33 -17.10 -2.13
CA ALA A 115 -15.66 -16.37 -0.90
C ALA A 115 -16.46 -15.08 -1.14
N THR A 116 -16.21 -14.36 -2.25
CA THR A 116 -16.92 -13.13 -2.61
C THR A 116 -16.55 -12.67 -4.04
N ASP A 117 -17.52 -12.13 -4.77
CA ASP A 117 -17.29 -11.41 -6.05
C ASP A 117 -17.07 -9.90 -5.83
N ASN A 118 -17.31 -9.39 -4.62
CA ASN A 118 -17.08 -7.99 -4.28
C ASN A 118 -15.60 -7.76 -3.94
N VAL A 119 -14.92 -6.98 -4.79
CA VAL A 119 -13.50 -6.63 -4.65
C VAL A 119 -13.20 -5.89 -3.34
N GLU A 120 -14.07 -4.98 -2.91
CA GLU A 120 -13.87 -4.22 -1.66
C GLU A 120 -13.94 -5.15 -0.44
N HIS A 121 -14.88 -6.10 -0.43
CA HIS A 121 -14.98 -7.10 0.63
C HIS A 121 -13.78 -8.06 0.64
N LYS A 122 -13.29 -8.45 -0.55
CA LYS A 122 -12.09 -9.26 -0.69
C LYS A 122 -10.86 -8.54 -0.14
N GLU A 123 -10.62 -7.31 -0.55
CA GLU A 123 -9.49 -6.52 -0.06
C GLU A 123 -9.57 -6.29 1.45
N ALA A 124 -10.78 -5.97 1.97
CA ALA A 124 -10.99 -5.83 3.40
C ALA A 124 -10.65 -7.12 4.16
N ALA A 125 -11.06 -8.29 3.66
CA ALA A 125 -10.73 -9.58 4.27
C ALA A 125 -9.22 -9.93 4.19
N LEU A 126 -8.58 -9.63 3.05
CA LEU A 126 -7.15 -9.91 2.84
C LEU A 126 -6.24 -9.04 3.71
N LEU A 127 -6.65 -7.78 3.95
CA LEU A 127 -5.81 -6.75 4.57
C LEU A 127 -6.20 -6.46 6.03
N ASN A 128 -7.27 -7.07 6.56
CA ASN A 128 -7.66 -6.88 7.94
C ASN A 128 -6.57 -7.38 8.90
N SER A 129 -6.18 -6.51 9.83
CA SER A 129 -5.15 -6.77 10.85
C SER A 129 -3.79 -7.15 10.26
N GLN A 130 -3.50 -6.70 9.04
CA GLN A 130 -2.22 -6.93 8.36
C GLN A 130 -1.28 -5.72 8.41
N CYS A 131 -1.60 -4.65 9.14
CA CYS A 131 -0.80 -3.41 9.14
C CYS A 131 0.64 -3.65 9.62
N THR A 132 0.86 -4.44 10.67
CA THR A 132 2.21 -4.77 11.17
C THR A 132 3.01 -5.60 10.17
N LEU A 133 2.40 -6.63 9.58
CA LEU A 133 3.02 -7.42 8.52
C LEU A 133 3.37 -6.53 7.32
N ALA A 134 2.46 -5.65 6.90
CA ALA A 134 2.67 -4.74 5.80
C ALA A 134 3.85 -3.80 6.06
N MET A 135 4.02 -3.30 7.29
CA MET A 135 5.18 -2.47 7.65
C MET A 135 6.48 -3.23 7.40
N SER A 136 6.64 -4.44 7.94
CA SER A 136 7.87 -5.21 7.78
C SER A 136 8.07 -5.68 6.33
N LEU A 137 7.08 -6.36 5.74
CA LEU A 137 7.15 -6.96 4.41
C LEU A 137 7.35 -5.93 3.30
N LEU A 138 6.89 -4.69 3.46
CA LEU A 138 6.99 -3.68 2.41
C LEU A 138 8.14 -2.69 2.62
N CYS A 139 8.83 -2.71 3.77
CA CYS A 139 9.81 -1.67 4.11
C CYS A 139 10.98 -1.62 3.12
N PRO A 140 11.72 -2.73 2.87
CA PRO A 140 12.80 -2.72 1.89
C PRO A 140 12.35 -2.26 0.50
N LEU A 141 11.15 -2.68 0.06
CA LEU A 141 10.64 -2.32 -1.26
C LEU A 141 10.25 -0.83 -1.34
N THR A 142 9.63 -0.31 -0.29
CA THR A 142 9.28 1.11 -0.17
C THR A 142 10.52 1.98 -0.23
N ARG A 143 11.57 1.62 0.53
CA ARG A 143 12.85 2.35 0.54
C ARG A 143 13.55 2.27 -0.82
N LYS A 144 13.57 1.10 -1.47
CA LYS A 144 14.11 0.92 -2.84
C LYS A 144 13.42 1.83 -3.85
N LEU A 145 12.08 1.86 -3.84
CA LEU A 145 11.29 2.60 -4.83
C LEU A 145 11.29 4.13 -4.61
N LEU A 146 11.38 4.58 -3.36
CA LEU A 146 11.37 6.00 -3.00
C LEU A 146 12.76 6.59 -2.73
N SER A 147 13.81 5.80 -2.92
CA SER A 147 15.19 6.29 -2.81
C SER A 147 15.38 7.54 -3.70
N GLU A 148 16.00 8.57 -3.11
CA GLU A 148 16.24 9.90 -3.72
C GLU A 148 14.97 10.73 -4.03
N VAL A 149 13.78 10.23 -3.71
CA VAL A 149 12.51 10.93 -3.94
C VAL A 149 12.04 11.64 -2.67
N VAL A 150 12.14 10.94 -1.55
CA VAL A 150 11.68 11.39 -0.22
C VAL A 150 12.89 11.60 0.71
N SER A 151 12.72 12.43 1.74
CA SER A 151 13.75 12.76 2.74
C SER A 151 13.56 12.05 4.07
N THR A 152 12.33 11.64 4.39
CA THR A 152 12.01 10.95 5.64
C THR A 152 11.11 9.76 5.35
N PHE A 153 11.26 8.72 6.19
CA PHE A 153 10.45 7.52 6.20
C PHE A 153 10.11 7.22 7.66
N GLU A 154 8.82 7.30 7.99
CA GLU A 154 8.35 7.21 9.37
C GLU A 154 7.21 6.19 9.45
N VAL A 155 7.14 5.46 10.55
CA VAL A 155 6.00 4.63 10.93
C VAL A 155 5.17 5.37 11.96
N ILE A 156 3.85 5.29 11.84
CA ILE A 156 2.91 5.98 12.70
C ILE A 156 1.78 5.05 13.09
N ASP A 157 1.51 4.96 14.40
CA ASP A 157 0.35 4.26 14.94
C ASP A 157 -0.82 5.23 15.14
N LEU A 158 -1.97 4.84 14.63
CA LEU A 158 -3.20 5.62 14.57
C LEU A 158 -4.35 4.90 15.26
N ASP A 159 -5.10 5.66 16.03
CA ASP A 159 -6.45 5.33 16.47
C ASP A 159 -7.42 5.75 15.36
N MET A 160 -8.24 4.82 14.86
CA MET A 160 -9.08 5.03 13.68
C MET A 160 -10.52 5.35 14.10
N GLY A 161 -10.99 6.58 13.83
CA GLY A 161 -12.30 7.05 14.29
C GLY A 161 -13.47 6.78 13.35
N LYS A 162 -13.29 6.91 12.03
CA LYS A 162 -14.39 6.80 11.04
C LYS A 162 -14.10 5.76 9.95
N PRO A 163 -14.34 4.46 10.22
CA PRO A 163 -14.32 3.46 9.16
C PRO A 163 -15.49 3.67 8.19
N LEU A 164 -15.24 3.47 6.89
CA LEU A 164 -16.27 3.42 5.85
C LEU A 164 -16.90 2.03 5.74
N LEU A 165 -16.17 1.00 6.17
CA LEU A 165 -16.60 -0.39 6.24
C LEU A 165 -16.34 -0.92 7.65
N ASN A 166 -17.40 -1.39 8.32
CA ASN A 166 -17.26 -2.11 9.58
C ASN A 166 -16.95 -3.58 9.29
N VAL A 167 -15.92 -4.13 9.92
CA VAL A 167 -15.54 -5.54 9.80
C VAL A 167 -15.65 -6.22 11.17
N LYS A 168 -16.26 -7.41 11.21
CA LYS A 168 -16.40 -8.21 12.43
C LYS A 168 -16.01 -9.66 12.20
N PHE A 169 -15.35 -10.26 13.18
CA PHE A 169 -14.96 -11.66 13.16
C PHE A 169 -15.95 -12.53 13.94
N VAL A 170 -16.22 -13.72 13.42
CA VAL A 170 -17.10 -14.73 14.02
C VAL A 170 -16.32 -16.05 14.09
N PRO A 171 -16.25 -16.74 15.24
CA PRO A 171 -17.07 -16.54 16.45
C PRO A 171 -16.56 -15.49 17.44
N ALA A 172 -15.28 -15.12 17.39
CA ALA A 172 -14.67 -14.23 18.36
C ALA A 172 -14.26 -12.90 17.69
N PRO A 173 -14.54 -11.74 18.32
CA PRO A 173 -14.04 -10.47 17.83
C PRO A 173 -12.52 -10.43 17.94
N MET A 174 -11.87 -9.78 16.97
CA MET A 174 -10.46 -9.43 17.13
C MET A 174 -10.30 -8.34 18.18
N ILE A 175 -9.18 -8.39 18.90
CA ILE A 175 -8.78 -7.32 19.81
C ILE A 175 -8.47 -6.08 18.97
N ALA A 176 -9.05 -4.94 19.33
CA ALA A 176 -8.74 -3.68 18.68
C ALA A 176 -7.27 -3.36 18.89
N VAL A 177 -6.54 -3.22 17.78
CA VAL A 177 -5.13 -2.82 17.74
C VAL A 177 -5.01 -1.48 17.00
N PRO A 178 -4.01 -0.65 17.34
CA PRO A 178 -3.68 0.52 16.54
C PRO A 178 -3.50 0.18 15.06
N HIS A 179 -3.90 1.10 14.19
CA HIS A 179 -3.60 1.01 12.77
C HIS A 179 -2.25 1.63 12.48
N THR A 180 -1.36 0.90 11.82
CA THR A 180 -0.02 1.39 11.52
C THR A 180 0.11 1.76 10.04
N VAL A 181 0.59 2.97 9.77
CA VAL A 181 0.82 3.50 8.41
C VAL A 181 2.24 4.03 8.23
N VAL A 182 2.66 4.19 6.97
CA VAL A 182 3.93 4.85 6.64
C VAL A 182 3.68 6.31 6.31
N ALA A 183 4.46 7.23 6.90
CA ALA A 183 4.54 8.61 6.45
C ALA A 183 5.87 8.89 5.76
N VAL A 184 5.83 9.66 4.66
CA VAL A 184 7.02 10.08 3.92
C VAL A 184 7.02 11.60 3.72
N GLY A 185 8.20 12.21 3.88
CA GLY A 185 8.42 13.64 3.67
C GLY A 185 9.13 13.92 2.35
N LEU A 186 8.78 15.01 1.65
CA LEU A 186 9.51 15.43 0.44
C LEU A 186 10.68 16.38 0.76
N PRO A 187 11.87 16.18 0.15
CA PRO A 187 13.02 17.04 0.42
C PRO A 187 12.79 18.47 -0.06
N GLY A 188 13.12 19.41 0.82
CA GLY A 188 13.01 20.86 0.58
C GLY A 188 11.57 21.38 0.57
N LEU A 189 10.59 20.57 0.97
CA LEU A 189 9.18 20.94 1.06
C LEU A 189 8.64 20.55 2.43
N ASN A 190 7.66 21.29 2.94
CA ASN A 190 6.93 20.92 4.15
C ASN A 190 5.72 20.02 3.80
N GLU A 191 5.96 19.00 2.98
CA GLU A 191 4.94 18.05 2.54
C GLU A 191 5.18 16.70 3.20
N ARG A 192 4.16 16.20 3.92
CA ARG A 192 4.15 14.88 4.55
C ARG A 192 2.96 14.07 4.04
N TRP A 193 3.22 12.86 3.58
CA TRP A 193 2.23 12.01 2.91
C TRP A 193 2.08 10.68 3.65
N VAL A 194 0.85 10.21 3.82
CA VAL A 194 0.54 8.86 4.35
C VAL A 194 0.40 7.89 3.20
N ILE A 195 1.18 6.82 3.23
CA ILE A 195 1.01 5.62 2.43
C ILE A 195 0.29 4.59 3.31
N ASP A 196 -0.92 4.20 2.92
CA ASP A 196 -1.68 3.16 3.59
C ASP A 196 -2.01 2.02 2.62
N ALA A 197 -1.19 0.97 2.64
CA ALA A 197 -1.41 -0.22 1.84
C ALA A 197 -2.53 -1.12 2.38
N THR A 198 -2.99 -0.86 3.61
CA THR A 198 -3.93 -1.71 4.37
C THR A 198 -5.26 -1.04 4.68
N GLY A 199 -5.47 0.22 4.26
CA GLY A 199 -6.65 1.03 4.56
C GLY A 199 -7.98 0.44 4.07
N ALA A 200 -7.92 -0.51 3.12
CA ALA A 200 -9.09 -1.26 2.68
C ALA A 200 -9.77 -2.04 3.82
N GLN A 201 -9.06 -2.36 4.91
CA GLN A 201 -9.68 -2.96 6.10
C GLN A 201 -10.77 -2.08 6.75
N TYR A 202 -10.71 -0.76 6.50
CA TYR A 202 -11.70 0.23 6.91
C TYR A 202 -12.57 0.73 5.74
N GLY A 203 -12.45 0.13 4.56
CA GLY A 203 -13.13 0.55 3.34
C GLY A 203 -12.49 1.75 2.63
N PHE A 204 -11.25 2.14 2.98
CA PHE A 204 -10.58 3.25 2.30
C PHE A 204 -10.04 2.81 0.93
N LYS A 205 -10.24 3.68 -0.07
CA LYS A 205 -9.82 3.40 -1.46
C LYS A 205 -8.47 4.00 -1.77
N GLU A 206 -8.18 5.14 -1.16
CA GLU A 206 -6.98 5.93 -1.36
C GLU A 206 -5.77 5.27 -0.67
N VAL A 207 -4.74 4.96 -1.46
CA VAL A 207 -3.46 4.43 -0.94
C VAL A 207 -2.48 5.53 -0.50
N LEU A 208 -2.76 6.77 -0.90
CA LEU A 208 -1.90 7.92 -0.66
C LEU A 208 -2.74 9.16 -0.34
N MET A 209 -2.45 9.83 0.76
CA MET A 209 -3.04 11.12 1.09
C MET A 209 -2.05 12.04 1.81
N PRO A 210 -2.25 13.37 1.76
CA PRO A 210 -1.57 14.30 2.65
C PRO A 210 -1.82 13.93 4.11
N PHE A 211 -0.79 13.99 4.95
CA PHE A 211 -0.87 13.55 6.34
C PHE A 211 -1.99 14.24 7.12
N TRP A 212 -2.08 15.56 7.02
CA TRP A 212 -3.13 16.35 7.67
C TRP A 212 -4.54 15.94 7.19
N LYS A 213 -4.69 15.66 5.89
CA LYS A 213 -5.97 15.30 5.27
C LYS A 213 -6.39 13.90 5.70
N TYR A 214 -5.44 12.97 5.77
CA TYR A 214 -5.67 11.60 6.25
C TYR A 214 -6.24 11.61 7.67
N LEU A 215 -5.61 12.36 8.58
CA LEU A 215 -6.10 12.49 9.96
C LEU A 215 -7.52 13.07 10.02
N GLN A 216 -7.77 14.15 9.26
CA GLN A 216 -9.06 14.84 9.26
C GLN A 216 -10.20 14.00 8.68
N VAL A 217 -9.99 13.39 7.50
CA VAL A 217 -11.04 12.66 6.77
C VAL A 217 -11.44 11.38 7.52
N HIS A 218 -10.46 10.69 8.11
CA HIS A 218 -10.69 9.43 8.82
C HIS A 218 -10.93 9.60 10.32
N ASP A 219 -10.93 10.85 10.80
CA ASP A 219 -11.03 11.18 12.23
C ASP A 219 -10.02 10.37 13.05
N SER A 220 -8.79 10.26 12.52
CA SER A 220 -7.75 9.44 13.11
C SER A 220 -6.82 10.28 13.98
N ARG A 221 -6.29 9.65 15.03
CA ARG A 221 -5.41 10.29 16.00
C ARG A 221 -4.12 9.50 16.13
N GLN A 222 -2.99 10.19 15.99
CA GLN A 222 -1.69 9.62 16.26
C GLN A 222 -1.56 9.27 17.75
N LEU A 223 -1.22 8.02 18.04
CA LEU A 223 -1.15 7.47 19.40
C LEU A 223 0.25 7.60 20.01
N THR A 224 1.28 7.41 19.20
CA THR A 224 2.68 7.37 19.60
C THR A 224 3.50 8.35 18.78
N GLU A 225 4.70 8.70 19.25
CA GLU A 225 5.67 9.40 18.41
C GLU A 225 6.02 8.56 17.18
N ALA A 226 6.22 9.23 16.05
CA ALA A 226 6.62 8.55 14.84
C ALA A 226 8.04 8.00 15.00
N TRP A 227 8.32 6.85 14.38
CA TRP A 227 9.62 6.18 14.49
C TRP A 227 10.14 5.77 13.12
N ASP A 228 11.44 5.50 13.02
CA ASP A 228 12.10 5.31 11.74
C ASP A 228 11.61 4.06 10.99
N TYR A 229 11.19 4.25 9.74
CA TYR A 229 10.81 3.13 8.88
C TYR A 229 12.03 2.53 8.18
N ASP A 230 12.80 1.76 8.96
CA ASP A 230 13.99 1.01 8.54
C ASP A 230 13.94 -0.41 9.09
N LEU A 231 12.92 -1.16 8.66
CA LEU A 231 12.64 -2.52 9.09
C LEU A 231 13.21 -3.53 8.11
N SER A 232 13.67 -4.67 8.63
CA SER A 232 13.87 -5.85 7.79
C SER A 232 12.53 -6.41 7.32
N ALA A 233 12.57 -7.18 6.24
CA ALA A 233 11.43 -7.93 5.72
C ALA A 233 10.85 -8.96 6.71
N GLU A 234 11.59 -9.30 7.78
CA GLU A 234 11.24 -10.33 8.76
C GLU A 234 11.12 -9.75 10.18
N TRP A 235 11.13 -8.43 10.34
CA TRP A 235 11.22 -7.76 11.64
C TRP A 235 10.10 -8.13 12.61
N ASP A 236 8.85 -8.16 12.15
CA ASP A 236 7.70 -8.56 12.98
C ASP A 236 7.77 -10.06 13.33
N VAL A 237 8.28 -10.90 12.42
CA VAL A 237 8.52 -12.33 12.68
C VAL A 237 9.59 -12.49 13.77
N ASP A 238 10.69 -11.73 13.71
CA ASP A 238 11.72 -11.67 14.74
C ASP A 238 11.14 -11.20 16.09
N HIS A 239 10.30 -10.17 16.05
CA HIS A 239 9.64 -9.66 17.26
C HIS A 239 8.73 -10.71 17.89
N ILE A 240 7.85 -11.32 17.10
CA ILE A 240 6.94 -12.39 17.54
C ILE A 240 7.70 -13.61 18.06
N SER A 241 8.84 -13.96 17.44
CA SER A 241 9.69 -15.08 17.87
C SER A 241 10.20 -14.93 19.31
N ASN A 242 10.22 -13.71 19.85
CA ASN A 242 10.65 -13.41 21.22
C ASN A 242 9.48 -13.34 22.23
N ILE A 243 8.23 -13.47 21.78
CA ILE A 243 7.06 -13.41 22.65
C ILE A 243 6.69 -14.83 23.08
N GLU A 244 6.88 -15.15 24.37
CA GLU A 244 6.69 -16.51 24.89
C GLU A 244 5.30 -17.07 24.59
N CYS A 245 4.24 -16.28 24.73
CA CYS A 245 2.86 -16.75 24.47
C CYS A 245 2.56 -17.03 22.99
N LEU A 246 3.36 -16.51 22.06
CA LEU A 246 3.23 -16.70 20.62
C LEU A 246 4.18 -17.76 20.06
N THR A 247 4.99 -18.40 20.91
CA THR A 247 5.99 -19.41 20.52
C THR A 247 5.97 -20.65 21.43
N ARG A 248 4.87 -20.88 22.14
CA ARG A 248 4.71 -21.99 23.10
C ARG A 248 4.72 -23.35 22.41
N SER A 249 3.88 -23.53 21.40
CA SER A 249 3.75 -24.80 20.69
C SER A 249 4.80 -24.96 19.60
N GLN A 250 5.02 -26.21 19.16
CA GLN A 250 5.87 -26.45 17.99
C GLN A 250 5.22 -25.89 16.72
N ALA A 251 3.89 -25.98 16.60
CA ALA A 251 3.17 -25.46 15.44
C ALA A 251 3.34 -23.94 15.27
N GLN A 252 3.33 -23.17 16.36
CA GLN A 252 3.59 -21.73 16.30
C GLN A 252 5.01 -21.42 15.78
N ARG A 253 6.02 -22.15 16.23
CA ARG A 253 7.40 -21.99 15.75
C ARG A 253 7.55 -22.39 14.29
N ASP A 254 6.90 -23.48 13.89
CA ASP A 254 6.85 -23.93 12.50
C ASP A 254 6.16 -22.91 11.59
N ASP A 255 5.07 -22.28 12.04
CA ASP A 255 4.36 -21.23 11.30
C ASP A 255 5.27 -20.01 11.05
N LEU A 256 6.10 -19.62 12.03
CA LEU A 256 7.04 -18.52 11.88
C LEU A 256 8.17 -18.85 10.89
N GLU A 257 8.69 -20.08 10.91
CA GLU A 257 9.71 -20.49 9.94
C GLU A 257 9.13 -20.58 8.52
N LEU A 258 7.90 -21.07 8.38
CA LEU A 258 7.19 -21.06 7.10
C LEU A 258 6.97 -19.63 6.59
N GLU A 259 6.58 -18.70 7.47
CA GLU A 259 6.45 -17.28 7.13
C GLU A 259 7.78 -16.72 6.59
N ARG A 260 8.93 -17.00 7.23
CA ARG A 260 10.25 -16.59 6.72
C ARG A 260 10.52 -17.14 5.33
N LYS A 261 10.28 -18.43 5.11
CA LYS A 261 10.44 -19.08 3.80
C LYS A 261 9.61 -18.36 2.73
N ILE A 262 8.36 -18.05 3.03
CA ILE A 262 7.45 -17.33 2.12
C ILE A 262 7.97 -15.92 1.81
N ARG A 263 8.41 -15.17 2.83
CA ARG A 263 8.91 -13.80 2.63
C ARG A 263 10.20 -13.77 1.82
N ARG A 264 11.13 -14.70 2.06
CA ARG A 264 12.34 -14.85 1.24
C ARG A 264 11.99 -15.16 -0.21
N HIS A 265 10.98 -16.00 -0.43
CA HIS A 265 10.50 -16.30 -1.78
C HIS A 265 9.89 -15.07 -2.47
N PHE A 266 9.07 -14.29 -1.77
CA PHE A 266 8.56 -13.00 -2.25
C PHE A 266 9.71 -12.06 -2.64
N TYR A 267 10.73 -11.94 -1.79
CA TYR A 267 11.86 -11.04 -2.03
C TYR A 267 12.80 -11.50 -3.15
N ALA A 268 12.95 -12.81 -3.36
CA ALA A 268 13.67 -13.33 -4.52
C ALA A 268 13.09 -12.80 -5.85
N PHE A 269 11.77 -12.59 -5.91
CA PHE A 269 11.13 -11.92 -7.05
C PHE A 269 11.24 -10.39 -6.97
N ALA A 270 10.88 -9.79 -5.83
CA ALA A 270 10.81 -8.34 -5.71
C ALA A 270 12.16 -7.66 -5.96
N ASP A 271 13.25 -8.28 -5.56
CA ASP A 271 14.60 -7.73 -5.77
C ASP A 271 15.00 -7.72 -7.24
N ASP A 272 14.63 -8.76 -7.99
CA ASP A 272 14.94 -8.92 -9.42
C ASP A 272 13.99 -8.14 -10.35
N LYS A 273 12.69 -8.11 -10.03
CA LYS A 273 11.65 -7.65 -10.97
C LYS A 273 11.01 -6.31 -10.63
N ILE A 274 11.11 -5.83 -9.39
CA ILE A 274 10.46 -4.59 -8.96
C ILE A 274 11.50 -3.52 -8.66
N ASP A 275 11.56 -2.50 -9.52
CA ASP A 275 12.48 -1.37 -9.39
C ASP A 275 11.83 -0.03 -9.78
N ARG A 276 12.64 1.03 -9.83
CA ARG A 276 12.15 2.39 -10.17
C ARG A 276 11.71 2.53 -11.63
N ASP A 277 12.09 1.62 -12.53
CA ASP A 277 11.65 1.64 -13.94
C ASP A 277 10.19 1.22 -14.09
N LEU A 278 9.66 0.44 -13.14
CA LEU A 278 8.23 0.19 -12.99
C LEU A 278 7.45 1.52 -12.94
N LEU A 279 7.98 2.50 -12.19
CA LEU A 279 7.32 3.77 -11.91
C LEU A 279 7.42 4.79 -13.05
N LYS A 280 8.15 4.49 -14.14
CA LYS A 280 8.37 5.42 -15.27
C LYS A 280 7.34 5.24 -16.39
N GLY A 281 7.08 6.33 -17.11
CA GLY A 281 6.22 6.36 -18.30
C GLY A 281 4.90 7.10 -18.06
N THR A 282 4.03 7.07 -19.06
CA THR A 282 2.65 7.55 -18.97
C THR A 282 1.85 6.71 -17.96
N ASP A 283 0.67 7.19 -17.56
CA ASP A 283 -0.15 6.45 -16.60
C ASP A 283 -0.62 5.11 -17.17
N ALA A 284 -0.96 5.06 -18.46
CA ALA A 284 -1.30 3.80 -19.15
C ALA A 284 -0.12 2.81 -19.15
N GLN A 285 1.10 3.28 -19.44
CA GLN A 285 2.29 2.43 -19.39
C GLN A 285 2.57 1.90 -17.98
N PHE A 286 2.39 2.74 -16.96
CA PHE A 286 2.52 2.33 -15.57
C PHE A 286 1.52 1.23 -15.22
N GLN A 287 0.24 1.38 -15.58
CA GLN A 287 -0.79 0.38 -15.31
C GLN A 287 -0.51 -0.97 -16.00
N VAL A 288 -0.06 -0.94 -17.27
CA VAL A 288 0.31 -2.16 -18.00
C VAL A 288 1.49 -2.86 -17.32
N LYS A 289 2.57 -2.12 -17.00
CA LYS A 289 3.74 -2.69 -16.32
C LYS A 289 3.37 -3.26 -14.96
N LEU A 290 2.56 -2.54 -14.17
CA LEU A 290 2.12 -2.99 -12.86
C LEU A 290 1.32 -4.28 -12.98
N THR A 291 0.36 -4.35 -13.91
CA THR A 291 -0.45 -5.56 -14.14
C THR A 291 0.43 -6.76 -14.44
N VAL A 292 1.33 -6.64 -15.42
CA VAL A 292 2.24 -7.73 -15.82
C VAL A 292 3.12 -8.19 -14.65
N VAL A 293 3.76 -7.25 -13.94
CA VAL A 293 4.64 -7.61 -12.81
C VAL A 293 3.87 -8.25 -11.65
N MET A 294 2.61 -7.86 -11.41
CA MET A 294 1.78 -8.49 -10.37
C MET A 294 1.27 -9.88 -10.77
N GLU A 295 1.00 -10.13 -12.05
CA GLU A 295 0.69 -11.46 -12.57
C GLU A 295 1.90 -12.40 -12.46
N ASP A 296 3.09 -11.91 -12.83
CA ASP A 296 4.36 -12.64 -12.68
C ASP A 296 4.66 -12.94 -11.20
N LEU A 297 4.45 -11.95 -10.31
CA LEU A 297 4.61 -12.13 -8.86
C LEU A 297 3.64 -13.20 -8.34
N ARG A 298 2.39 -13.19 -8.79
CA ARG A 298 1.39 -14.18 -8.39
C ARG A 298 1.81 -15.59 -8.80
N ALA A 299 2.22 -15.77 -10.06
CA ALA A 299 2.72 -17.04 -10.57
C ALA A 299 3.95 -17.52 -9.78
N HIS A 300 4.87 -16.60 -9.48
CA HIS A 300 6.03 -16.88 -8.64
C HIS A 300 5.62 -17.33 -7.24
N MET A 301 4.75 -16.60 -6.55
CA MET A 301 4.30 -16.96 -5.21
C MET A 301 3.58 -18.32 -5.18
N LEU A 302 2.76 -18.63 -6.18
CA LEU A 302 2.05 -19.92 -6.29
C LEU A 302 2.97 -21.11 -6.63
N SER A 303 4.21 -20.85 -7.06
CA SER A 303 5.22 -21.90 -7.30
C SER A 303 5.90 -22.38 -6.02
N LEU A 304 5.69 -21.69 -4.89
CA LEU A 304 6.25 -22.10 -3.61
C LEU A 304 5.47 -23.30 -3.05
N GLU A 305 6.16 -24.40 -2.81
CA GLU A 305 5.60 -25.53 -2.07
C GLU A 305 5.49 -25.18 -0.57
N LEU A 306 4.25 -25.12 -0.08
CA LEU A 306 3.87 -24.79 1.31
C LEU A 306 3.66 -26.05 2.16
#